data_AF-M6VY60-F1
#
_entry.id   AF-M6VY60-F1
#
_cell.length_a   1.000
_cell.length_b   1.000
_cell.length_c   1.000
_cell.angle_alpha   90.00
_cell.angle_beta   90.00
_cell.angle_gamma   90.00
#
_symmetry.space_group_name_H-M   'P 1'
#
loop_
_entity.id
_entity.type
_entity.pdbx_description
1 polymer ?
#
loop_
_entity_poly.entity_id
_entity_poly.type
_entity_poly.pdbx_seq_one_letter_code
_entity_poly.pdbx_strand_id
1 'polypeptide(L)'
;MLENYLKGLKGGSDQRSNMDHAVSDLMMYLDPVAIGNLLLKYWEKIKDSSLYIQTALYFSNPSLLKLVEASVQESDNPNKLFEHIVFQWGIGVEGTHGVKNEQQLLVLVPYLSLLGDSQFSMLWDLCNKNGWLEFRREYLDGMVKSDKERKIYYLDNEDIRSALDRELKFGPHYSVDFFVENYLKANASLQALLSVAREWLDEKKSIEALNLIAQIIAVVGKRKDIEILKFDNYGQLEGGAQIVEDTKFVLYRRTLT
;
A
#
# COMPACT_ATOMS: atom_id res chain seq x y z
N MET A 1 -32.53 17.52 -6.63
CA MET A 1 -31.59 18.30 -5.78
C MET A 1 -30.24 18.47 -6.47
N LEU A 2 -29.51 17.38 -6.75
CA LEU A 2 -28.20 17.40 -7.42
C LEU A 2 -28.18 18.21 -8.73
N GLU A 3 -29.14 17.96 -9.62
CA GLU A 3 -29.23 18.68 -10.90
C GLU A 3 -29.44 20.19 -10.73
N ASN A 4 -30.27 20.61 -9.76
CA ASN A 4 -30.48 22.03 -9.48
C ASN A 4 -29.23 22.70 -8.94
N TYR A 5 -28.44 21.98 -8.14
CA TYR A 5 -27.16 22.46 -7.64
C TYR A 5 -26.15 22.67 -8.78
N LEU A 6 -25.91 21.64 -9.59
CA LEU A 6 -24.98 21.72 -10.74
C LEU A 6 -25.43 22.78 -11.75
N LYS A 7 -26.74 22.92 -11.98
CA LYS A 7 -27.30 23.98 -12.81
C LYS A 7 -26.95 25.38 -12.27
N GLY A 8 -26.95 25.55 -10.95
CA GLY A 8 -26.65 26.81 -10.26
C GLY A 8 -25.17 27.17 -10.13
N LEU A 9 -24.25 26.24 -10.42
CA LEU A 9 -22.81 26.52 -10.39
C LEU A 9 -22.46 27.62 -11.40
N LYS A 10 -21.76 28.65 -10.90
CA LYS A 10 -21.06 29.65 -11.69
C LYS A 10 -19.65 29.08 -11.89
N GLY A 11 -19.36 28.58 -13.10
CA GLY A 11 -18.08 27.92 -13.38
C GLY A 11 -16.86 28.82 -13.07
N GLY A 12 -15.70 28.20 -12.86
CA GLY A 12 -14.41 28.89 -12.90
C GLY A 12 -13.73 29.26 -11.57
N SER A 13 -13.89 28.52 -10.47
CA SER A 13 -12.88 28.55 -9.40
C SER A 13 -12.90 27.31 -8.50
N ASP A 14 -11.71 26.85 -8.11
CA ASP A 14 -11.44 25.78 -7.13
C ASP A 14 -11.73 26.25 -5.69
N GLN A 15 -12.81 27.02 -5.48
CA GLN A 15 -13.33 27.26 -4.15
C GLN A 15 -14.20 26.06 -3.76
N ARG A 16 -13.55 25.06 -3.17
CA ARG A 16 -14.19 23.90 -2.54
C ARG A 16 -15.22 24.38 -1.53
N SER A 17 -16.49 24.48 -1.93
CA SER A 17 -17.56 24.76 -0.99
C SER A 17 -17.85 23.47 -0.22
N ASN A 18 -18.23 23.56 1.06
CA ASN A 18 -18.71 22.40 1.82
C ASN A 18 -19.86 21.67 1.11
N MET A 19 -20.60 22.39 0.24
CA MET A 19 -21.68 21.85 -0.54
C MET A 19 -21.19 21.02 -1.74
N ASP A 20 -20.08 21.37 -2.38
CA ASP A 20 -19.48 20.54 -3.44
C ASP A 20 -19.00 19.21 -2.88
N HIS A 21 -18.38 19.21 -1.70
CA HIS A 21 -17.97 17.99 -1.01
C HIS A 21 -19.17 17.10 -0.69
N ALA A 22 -20.23 17.65 -0.08
CA ALA A 22 -21.42 16.90 0.26
C ALA A 22 -22.13 16.33 -0.98
N VAL A 23 -22.16 17.10 -2.07
CA VAL A 23 -22.76 16.69 -3.34
C VAL A 23 -21.95 15.58 -3.99
N SER A 24 -20.62 15.74 -4.09
CA SER A 24 -19.72 14.74 -4.66
C SER A 24 -19.76 13.44 -3.88
N ASP A 25 -19.73 13.48 -2.55
CA ASP A 25 -19.83 12.30 -1.70
C ASP A 25 -21.19 11.60 -1.87
N LEU A 26 -22.30 12.34 -1.90
CA LEU A 26 -23.63 11.78 -2.15
C LEU A 26 -23.69 11.06 -3.51
N MET A 27 -23.05 11.59 -4.55
CA MET A 27 -23.02 10.94 -5.87
C MET A 27 -22.44 9.54 -5.81
N MET A 28 -21.44 9.28 -4.95
CA MET A 28 -20.77 7.98 -4.84
C MET A 28 -21.70 6.84 -4.39
N TYR A 29 -22.86 7.16 -3.80
CA TYR A 29 -23.87 6.20 -3.34
C TYR A 29 -25.06 6.04 -4.31
N LEU A 30 -25.08 6.78 -5.42
CA LEU A 30 -26.22 6.80 -6.34
C LEU A 30 -25.98 5.92 -7.58
N ASP A 31 -27.03 5.76 -8.38
CA ASP A 31 -27.00 4.97 -9.60
C ASP A 31 -25.91 5.48 -10.58
N PRO A 32 -24.94 4.62 -10.98
CA PRO A 32 -23.84 5.01 -11.86
C PRO A 32 -24.27 5.61 -13.19
N VAL A 33 -25.37 5.13 -13.77
CA VAL A 33 -25.87 5.61 -15.06
C VAL A 33 -26.46 7.01 -14.93
N ALA A 34 -27.27 7.23 -13.89
CA ALA A 34 -27.84 8.54 -13.59
C ALA A 34 -26.74 9.57 -13.30
N ILE A 35 -25.74 9.24 -12.48
CA ILE A 35 -24.62 10.13 -12.20
C ILE A 35 -23.78 10.39 -13.44
N GLY A 36 -23.48 9.35 -14.22
CA GLY A 36 -22.73 9.50 -15.47
C GLY A 36 -23.39 10.50 -16.44
N ASN A 37 -24.70 10.37 -16.64
CA ASN A 37 -25.48 11.30 -17.49
C ASN A 37 -25.48 12.72 -16.93
N LEU A 38 -25.54 12.86 -15.59
CA LEU A 38 -25.56 14.16 -14.94
C LEU A 38 -24.21 14.88 -15.10
N LEU A 39 -23.10 14.17 -14.88
CA LEU A 39 -21.75 14.71 -15.07
C LEU A 39 -21.51 15.11 -16.53
N LEU A 40 -21.94 14.28 -17.49
CA LEU A 40 -21.84 14.61 -18.93
C LEU A 40 -22.60 15.89 -19.27
N LYS A 41 -23.83 16.04 -18.76
CA LYS A 41 -24.70 17.19 -19.03
C LYS A 41 -24.11 18.51 -18.54
N TYR A 42 -23.37 18.49 -17.43
CA TYR A 42 -22.85 19.70 -16.78
C TYR A 42 -21.33 19.84 -16.84
N TRP A 43 -20.65 19.01 -17.64
CA TRP A 43 -19.19 18.90 -17.66
C TRP A 43 -18.47 20.25 -17.74
N GLU A 44 -18.86 21.12 -18.69
CA GLU A 44 -18.23 22.44 -18.87
C GLU A 44 -18.23 23.33 -17.63
N LYS A 45 -19.12 23.07 -16.66
CA LYS A 45 -19.18 23.81 -15.39
C LYS A 45 -18.31 23.21 -14.29
N ILE A 46 -17.99 21.93 -14.39
CA ILE A 46 -17.40 21.13 -13.30
C ILE A 46 -16.01 20.57 -13.65
N LYS A 47 -15.57 20.71 -14.91
CA LYS A 47 -14.35 20.11 -15.44
C LYS A 47 -13.05 20.54 -14.76
N ASP A 48 -13.05 21.70 -14.09
CA ASP A 48 -11.87 22.22 -13.37
C ASP A 48 -11.83 21.78 -11.90
N SER A 49 -12.86 21.07 -11.42
CA SER A 49 -12.96 20.65 -10.02
C SER A 49 -12.48 19.22 -9.84
N SER A 50 -11.53 19.04 -8.92
CA SER A 50 -10.98 17.73 -8.57
C SER A 50 -12.06 16.74 -8.13
N LEU A 51 -13.06 17.18 -7.37
CA LEU A 51 -14.16 16.34 -6.88
C LEU A 51 -14.94 15.66 -8.02
N TYR A 52 -15.33 16.43 -9.03
CA TYR A 52 -16.12 15.90 -10.14
C TYR A 52 -15.26 15.10 -11.13
N ILE A 53 -13.99 15.44 -11.31
CA ILE A 53 -13.03 14.61 -12.05
C ILE A 53 -12.85 13.25 -11.37
N GLN A 54 -12.60 13.23 -10.06
CA GLN A 54 -12.42 12.01 -9.28
C GLN A 54 -13.68 11.15 -9.26
N THR A 55 -14.86 11.77 -9.22
CA THR A 55 -16.16 11.10 -9.31
C THR A 55 -16.37 10.50 -10.70
N ALA A 56 -16.02 11.24 -11.76
CA ALA A 56 -16.10 10.75 -13.13
C ALA A 56 -15.21 9.52 -13.37
N LEU A 57 -13.99 9.54 -12.80
CA LEU A 57 -13.08 8.39 -12.83
C LEU A 57 -13.67 7.19 -12.10
N TYR A 58 -14.26 7.37 -10.91
CA TYR A 58 -14.81 6.27 -10.12
C TYR A 58 -15.90 5.46 -10.83
N PHE A 59 -16.74 6.13 -11.63
CA PHE A 59 -17.82 5.50 -12.39
C PHE A 59 -17.38 4.91 -13.74
N SER A 60 -16.14 5.16 -14.17
CA SER A 60 -15.50 4.53 -15.34
C SER A 60 -16.32 4.58 -16.64
N ASN A 61 -17.12 5.63 -16.87
CA ASN A 61 -17.89 5.78 -18.11
C ASN A 61 -16.97 6.22 -19.27
N PRO A 62 -16.92 5.52 -20.42
CA PRO A 62 -15.97 5.83 -21.50
C PRO A 62 -16.04 7.27 -22.04
N SER A 63 -17.22 7.88 -22.06
CA SER A 63 -17.38 9.27 -22.50
C SER A 63 -16.83 10.25 -21.45
N LEU A 64 -17.03 9.96 -20.17
CA LEU A 64 -16.46 10.76 -19.08
C LEU A 64 -14.93 10.61 -19.00
N LEU A 65 -14.38 9.43 -19.25
CA LEU A 65 -12.93 9.21 -19.21
C LEU A 65 -12.20 10.08 -20.25
N LYS A 66 -12.76 10.23 -21.45
CA LYS A 66 -12.22 11.15 -22.49
C LYS A 66 -12.25 12.61 -22.06
N LEU A 67 -13.32 13.00 -21.37
CA LEU A 67 -13.47 14.36 -20.86
C LEU A 67 -12.50 14.63 -19.71
N VAL A 68 -12.32 13.67 -18.80
CA VAL A 68 -11.30 13.74 -17.74
C VAL A 68 -9.91 13.87 -18.34
N GLU A 69 -9.56 13.05 -19.32
CA GLU A 69 -8.25 13.13 -19.99
C GLU A 69 -7.99 14.53 -20.56
N ALA A 70 -8.96 15.09 -21.28
CA ALA A 70 -8.85 16.44 -21.82
C ALA A 70 -8.68 17.49 -20.72
N SER A 71 -9.47 17.42 -19.63
CA SER A 71 -9.37 18.38 -18.53
C SER A 71 -8.06 18.25 -17.73
N VAL A 72 -7.50 17.05 -17.61
CA VAL A 72 -6.18 16.86 -16.99
C VAL A 72 -5.09 17.44 -17.89
N GLN A 73 -5.18 17.27 -19.21
CA GLN A 73 -4.22 17.84 -20.17
C GLN A 73 -4.27 19.38 -20.25
N GLU A 74 -5.47 19.96 -20.09
CA GLU A 74 -5.67 21.42 -20.11
C GLU A 74 -5.35 22.09 -18.77
N SER A 75 -5.14 21.32 -17.69
CA SER A 75 -4.90 21.86 -16.35
C SER A 75 -3.48 22.40 -16.17
N ASP A 76 -3.37 23.62 -15.63
CA ASP A 76 -2.08 24.20 -15.20
C ASP A 76 -1.45 23.46 -14.02
N ASN A 77 -2.24 22.69 -13.26
CA ASN A 77 -1.77 21.92 -12.11
C ASN A 77 -2.48 20.57 -12.02
N PRO A 78 -2.12 19.60 -12.87
CA PRO A 78 -2.82 18.32 -12.97
C PRO A 78 -2.75 17.53 -11.66
N ASN A 79 -1.66 17.61 -10.89
CA ASN A 79 -1.53 16.93 -9.59
C ASN A 79 -2.62 17.33 -8.59
N LYS A 80 -3.04 18.60 -8.57
CA LYS A 80 -4.13 19.06 -7.68
C LYS A 80 -5.47 18.39 -7.98
N LEU A 81 -5.70 17.95 -9.21
CA LEU A 81 -6.93 17.26 -9.59
C LEU A 81 -7.06 15.88 -8.93
N PHE A 82 -5.94 15.29 -8.51
CA PHE A 82 -5.89 13.97 -7.87
C PHE A 82 -5.61 14.04 -6.37
N GLU A 83 -5.50 15.24 -5.81
CA GLU A 83 -5.34 15.42 -4.37
C GLU A 83 -6.55 14.82 -3.64
N HIS A 84 -6.29 14.04 -2.60
CA HIS A 84 -7.31 13.35 -1.79
C HIS A 84 -8.19 12.32 -2.51
N ILE A 85 -7.86 11.91 -3.74
CA ILE A 85 -8.67 10.93 -4.50
C ILE A 85 -8.96 9.65 -3.71
N VAL A 86 -7.99 9.18 -2.92
CA VAL A 86 -8.14 8.00 -2.08
C VAL A 86 -9.26 8.16 -1.05
N PHE A 87 -9.41 9.34 -0.44
CA PHE A 87 -10.50 9.60 0.50
C PHE A 87 -11.83 9.77 -0.22
N GLN A 88 -11.84 10.44 -1.38
CA GLN A 88 -13.05 10.58 -2.20
C GLN A 88 -13.59 9.23 -2.65
N TRP A 89 -12.72 8.25 -2.86
CA TRP A 89 -13.07 6.86 -3.22
C TRP A 89 -13.29 5.94 -2.00
N GLY A 90 -13.30 6.50 -0.79
CA GLY A 90 -13.52 5.76 0.45
C GLY A 90 -12.39 4.80 0.85
N ILE A 91 -11.20 4.94 0.27
CA ILE A 91 -10.05 4.10 0.59
C ILE A 91 -9.58 4.41 2.02
N GLY A 92 -9.53 3.38 2.86
CA GLY A 92 -9.13 3.50 4.27
C GLY A 92 -10.22 4.04 5.19
N VAL A 93 -11.46 4.26 4.70
CA VAL A 93 -12.58 4.74 5.51
C VAL A 93 -13.65 3.65 5.63
N GLU A 94 -13.77 3.07 6.83
CA GLU A 94 -14.76 2.03 7.12
C GLU A 94 -16.20 2.53 6.92
N GLY A 95 -17.07 1.66 6.40
CA GLY A 95 -18.50 1.96 6.22
C GLY A 95 -18.84 2.90 5.05
N THR A 96 -17.89 3.17 4.15
CA THR A 96 -18.10 4.03 2.97
C THR A 96 -18.31 3.21 1.69
N HIS A 97 -18.56 3.90 0.56
CA HIS A 97 -18.77 3.27 -0.75
C HIS A 97 -17.58 2.42 -1.20
N GLY A 98 -16.35 2.86 -0.91
CA GLY A 98 -15.09 2.16 -1.14
C GLY A 98 -14.80 1.80 -2.60
N VAL A 99 -13.59 1.28 -2.85
CA VAL A 99 -13.25 0.61 -4.11
C VAL A 99 -13.65 -0.85 -4.02
N LYS A 100 -14.46 -1.32 -4.98
CA LYS A 100 -15.10 -2.64 -4.93
C LYS A 100 -14.30 -3.74 -5.64
N ASN A 101 -13.50 -3.37 -6.63
CA ASN A 101 -12.67 -4.30 -7.39
C ASN A 101 -11.46 -3.60 -8.02
N GLU A 102 -10.48 -4.38 -8.43
CA GLU A 102 -9.23 -3.95 -9.06
C GLU A 102 -9.47 -3.23 -10.40
N GLN A 103 -10.53 -3.58 -11.15
CA GLN A 103 -10.82 -2.94 -12.45
C GLN A 103 -11.14 -1.44 -12.28
N GLN A 104 -11.65 -1.00 -11.13
CA GLN A 104 -11.83 0.43 -10.84
C GLN A 104 -10.49 1.17 -10.71
N LEU A 105 -9.38 0.49 -10.39
CA LEU A 105 -8.06 1.13 -10.31
C LEU A 105 -7.40 1.31 -11.68
N LEU A 106 -7.80 0.53 -12.70
CA LEU A 106 -7.22 0.62 -14.04
C LEU A 106 -7.41 2.02 -14.67
N VAL A 107 -8.48 2.72 -14.34
CA VAL A 107 -8.71 4.10 -14.82
C VAL A 107 -7.72 5.10 -14.24
N LEU A 108 -7.03 4.76 -13.14
CA LEU A 108 -6.00 5.60 -12.53
C LEU A 108 -4.62 5.38 -13.13
N VAL A 109 -4.38 4.27 -13.85
CA VAL A 109 -3.07 3.93 -14.42
C VAL A 109 -2.42 5.09 -15.19
N PRO A 110 -3.15 5.81 -16.09
CA PRO A 110 -2.57 6.95 -16.81
C PRO A 110 -2.15 8.13 -15.91
N TYR A 111 -2.68 8.17 -14.68
CA TYR A 111 -2.55 9.30 -13.76
C TYR A 111 -1.75 8.97 -12.50
N LEU A 112 -1.18 7.76 -12.38
CA LEU A 112 -0.45 7.34 -11.18
C LEU A 112 0.73 8.28 -10.86
N SER A 113 1.39 8.84 -11.86
CA SER A 113 2.49 9.79 -11.69
C SER A 113 2.07 11.16 -11.16
N LEU A 114 0.76 11.45 -11.17
CA LEU A 114 0.17 12.68 -10.64
C LEU A 114 -0.21 12.55 -9.16
N LEU A 115 -0.18 11.34 -8.61
CA LEU A 115 -0.49 11.07 -7.21
C LEU A 115 0.67 11.50 -6.31
N GLY A 116 0.34 12.08 -5.15
CA GLY A 116 1.32 12.33 -4.10
C GLY A 116 1.61 11.08 -3.28
N ASP A 117 2.68 11.12 -2.48
CA ASP A 117 3.18 10.00 -1.66
C ASP A 117 2.08 9.37 -0.79
N SER A 118 1.22 10.19 -0.20
CA SER A 118 0.13 9.70 0.66
C SER A 118 -0.93 8.93 -0.13
N GLN A 119 -1.31 9.41 -1.31
CA GLN A 119 -2.27 8.70 -2.17
C GLN A 119 -1.66 7.40 -2.69
N PHE A 120 -0.40 7.43 -3.09
CA PHE A 120 0.34 6.27 -3.54
C PHE A 120 0.42 5.19 -2.45
N SER A 121 0.83 5.56 -1.23
CA SER A 121 0.91 4.64 -0.09
C SER A 121 -0.45 4.02 0.26
N MET A 122 -1.54 4.81 0.24
CA MET A 122 -2.87 4.28 0.52
C MET A 122 -3.39 3.33 -0.57
N LEU A 123 -3.07 3.58 -1.84
CA LEU A 123 -3.39 2.64 -2.94
C LEU A 123 -2.58 1.35 -2.82
N TRP A 124 -1.31 1.46 -2.45
CA TRP A 124 -0.46 0.30 -2.21
C TRP A 124 -1.02 -0.60 -1.11
N ASP A 125 -1.38 -0.01 0.02
CA ASP A 125 -1.97 -0.71 1.16
C ASP A 125 -3.33 -1.31 0.83
N LEU A 126 -4.15 -0.61 0.03
CA LEU A 126 -5.42 -1.14 -0.48
C LEU A 126 -5.21 -2.40 -1.32
N CYS A 127 -4.21 -2.41 -2.21
CA CYS A 127 -3.89 -3.58 -3.03
C CYS A 127 -3.45 -4.77 -2.16
N ASN A 128 -2.62 -4.51 -1.14
CA ASN A 128 -2.18 -5.54 -0.18
C ASN A 128 -3.37 -6.11 0.59
N LYS A 129 -4.24 -5.25 1.13
CA LYS A 129 -5.40 -5.64 1.94
C LYS A 129 -6.40 -6.50 1.17
N ASN A 130 -6.61 -6.22 -0.12
CA ASN A 130 -7.56 -6.94 -0.96
C ASN A 130 -6.95 -8.06 -1.81
N GLY A 131 -5.64 -8.28 -1.73
CA GLY A 131 -4.94 -9.30 -2.52
C GLY A 131 -4.79 -8.96 -4.01
N TRP A 132 -4.90 -7.68 -4.40
CA TRP A 132 -4.73 -7.20 -5.78
C TRP A 132 -3.25 -7.06 -6.16
N LEU A 133 -2.49 -8.15 -6.00
CA LEU A 133 -1.04 -8.15 -6.11
C LEU A 133 -0.54 -8.14 -7.55
N GLU A 134 -1.37 -8.54 -8.52
CA GLU A 134 -1.04 -8.46 -9.93
C GLU A 134 -1.02 -7.00 -10.38
N PHE A 135 -2.09 -6.25 -10.15
CA PHE A 135 -2.11 -4.80 -10.39
C PHE A 135 -1.00 -4.06 -9.65
N ARG A 136 -0.80 -4.36 -8.36
CA ARG A 136 0.26 -3.70 -7.57
C ARG A 136 1.62 -3.88 -8.23
N ARG A 137 1.97 -5.12 -8.58
CA ARG A 137 3.25 -5.45 -9.23
C ARG A 137 3.41 -4.82 -10.61
N GLU A 138 2.34 -4.80 -11.40
CA GLU A 138 2.37 -4.29 -12.77
C GLU A 138 2.50 -2.76 -12.80
N TYR A 139 1.75 -2.06 -11.94
CA TYR A 139 1.59 -0.61 -12.06
C TYR A 139 2.20 0.22 -10.92
N LEU A 140 2.34 -0.34 -9.72
CA LEU A 140 2.82 0.41 -8.55
C LEU A 140 4.27 0.06 -8.19
N ASP A 141 4.66 -1.22 -8.21
CA ASP A 141 5.97 -1.65 -7.68
C ASP A 141 7.15 -0.94 -8.38
N GLY A 142 7.07 -0.73 -9.70
CA GLY A 142 8.10 0.00 -10.46
C GLY A 142 8.15 1.51 -10.21
N MET A 143 7.16 2.07 -9.52
CA MET A 143 7.11 3.51 -9.18
C MET A 143 7.81 3.83 -7.85
N VAL A 144 8.10 2.81 -7.03
CA VAL A 144 8.83 2.96 -5.77
C VAL A 144 10.30 3.26 -6.09
N LYS A 145 10.70 4.51 -5.93
CA LYS A 145 12.06 4.97 -6.28
C LYS A 145 12.89 5.39 -5.08
N SER A 146 12.27 5.76 -3.97
CA SER A 146 13.04 6.25 -2.83
C SER A 146 13.50 5.11 -1.93
N ASP A 147 14.74 5.23 -1.43
CA ASP A 147 15.28 4.31 -0.44
C ASP A 147 14.41 4.22 0.81
N LYS A 148 13.67 5.30 1.15
CA LYS A 148 12.77 5.35 2.31
C LYS A 148 11.55 4.44 2.11
N GLU A 149 10.94 4.46 0.93
CA GLU A 149 9.78 3.63 0.60
C GLU A 149 10.16 2.15 0.46
N ARG A 150 11.32 1.86 -0.13
CA ARG A 150 11.84 0.48 -0.22
C ARG A 150 12.00 -0.18 1.15
N LYS A 151 12.25 0.60 2.22
CA LYS A 151 12.29 0.09 3.61
C LYS A 151 10.96 -0.46 4.10
N ILE A 152 9.86 -0.02 3.49
CA ILE A 152 8.49 -0.31 3.91
C ILE A 152 7.89 -1.42 3.05
N TYR A 153 8.21 -1.45 1.76
CA TYR A 153 7.53 -2.33 0.80
C TYR A 153 8.22 -3.67 0.52
N TYR A 154 9.52 -3.81 0.82
CA TYR A 154 10.26 -5.08 0.70
C TYR A 154 10.10 -5.76 -0.67
N LEU A 155 10.44 -5.06 -1.75
CA LEU A 155 10.12 -5.48 -3.11
C LEU A 155 11.01 -6.61 -3.62
N ASP A 156 12.23 -6.70 -3.09
CA ASP A 156 13.21 -7.71 -3.46
C ASP A 156 14.04 -8.20 -2.26
N ASN A 157 14.94 -9.14 -2.51
CA ASN A 157 15.80 -9.70 -1.48
C ASN A 157 16.77 -8.68 -0.89
N GLU A 158 17.22 -7.67 -1.66
CA GLU A 158 18.12 -6.64 -1.15
C GLU A 158 17.43 -5.71 -0.16
N ASP A 159 16.13 -5.43 -0.35
CA ASP A 159 15.32 -4.73 0.64
C ASP A 159 15.22 -5.50 1.95
N ILE A 160 15.10 -6.83 1.89
CA ILE A 160 15.10 -7.72 3.06
C ILE A 160 16.44 -7.66 3.77
N ARG A 161 17.55 -7.83 3.04
CA ARG A 161 18.92 -7.75 3.60
C ARG A 161 19.16 -6.41 4.28
N SER A 162 18.80 -5.33 3.60
CA SER A 162 18.91 -3.96 4.10
C SER A 162 18.08 -3.74 5.36
N ALA A 163 16.93 -4.42 5.49
CA ALA A 163 16.13 -4.37 6.71
C ALA A 163 16.81 -5.13 7.86
N LEU A 164 17.32 -6.33 7.62
CA LEU A 164 18.07 -7.10 8.62
C LEU A 164 19.30 -6.33 9.13
N ASP A 165 20.04 -5.67 8.22
CA ASP A 165 21.17 -4.81 8.59
C ASP A 165 20.75 -3.62 9.48
N ARG A 166 19.58 -3.03 9.24
CA ARG A 166 19.04 -1.97 10.10
C ARG A 166 18.65 -2.48 11.48
N GLU A 167 17.91 -3.59 11.53
CA GLU A 167 17.47 -4.21 12.78
C GLU A 167 18.67 -4.64 13.64
N LEU A 168 19.74 -5.15 13.00
CA LEU A 168 20.99 -5.48 13.68
C LEU A 168 21.70 -4.23 14.23
N LYS A 169 21.79 -3.17 13.43
CA LYS A 169 22.57 -1.96 13.77
C LYS A 169 21.92 -1.09 14.84
N PHE A 170 20.62 -0.86 14.73
CA PHE A 170 19.91 0.08 15.59
C PHE A 170 19.16 -0.61 16.74
N GLY A 171 19.17 -1.95 16.75
CA GLY A 171 18.25 -2.75 17.54
C GLY A 171 16.82 -2.59 17.01
N PRO A 172 15.89 -3.44 17.44
CA PRO A 172 14.52 -3.33 17.02
C PRO A 172 13.89 -2.06 17.61
N HIS A 173 13.66 -1.04 16.79
CA HIS A 173 13.06 0.23 17.23
C HIS A 173 11.70 0.05 17.92
N TYR A 174 11.00 -1.07 17.65
CA TYR A 174 9.66 -1.39 18.17
C TYR A 174 9.44 -2.88 18.49
N SER A 175 10.50 -3.69 18.65
CA SER A 175 10.53 -5.19 18.70
C SER A 175 10.57 -5.91 17.33
N VAL A 176 11.12 -7.13 17.30
CA VAL A 176 11.18 -7.99 16.10
C VAL A 176 9.78 -8.36 15.62
N ASP A 177 8.82 -8.51 16.54
CA ASP A 177 7.41 -8.78 16.22
C ASP A 177 6.85 -7.70 15.29
N PHE A 178 7.09 -6.43 15.62
CA PHE A 178 6.64 -5.30 14.81
C PHE A 178 7.29 -5.26 13.43
N PHE A 179 8.59 -5.56 13.33
CA PHE A 179 9.28 -5.70 12.04
C PHE A 179 8.62 -6.77 11.17
N VAL A 180 8.39 -7.96 11.74
CA VAL A 180 7.79 -9.09 11.02
C VAL A 180 6.34 -8.81 10.64
N GLU A 181 5.56 -8.17 11.52
CA GLU A 181 4.20 -7.74 11.21
C GLU A 181 4.15 -6.79 10.03
N ASN A 182 5.03 -5.79 9.98
CA ASN A 182 5.08 -4.85 8.85
C ASN A 182 5.52 -5.53 7.55
N TYR A 183 6.50 -6.44 7.64
CA TYR A 183 6.92 -7.26 6.50
C TYR A 183 5.75 -8.05 5.91
N LEU A 184 4.95 -8.71 6.77
CA LEU A 184 3.78 -9.47 6.33
C LEU A 184 2.63 -8.56 5.85
N LYS A 185 2.42 -7.39 6.47
CA LYS A 185 1.43 -6.39 6.01
C LYS A 185 1.76 -5.83 4.62
N ALA A 186 3.05 -5.74 4.27
CA ALA A 186 3.50 -5.41 2.91
C ALA A 186 3.23 -6.52 1.88
N ASN A 187 2.62 -7.63 2.32
CA ASN A 187 2.37 -8.84 1.55
C ASN A 187 3.66 -9.45 0.96
N ALA A 188 4.77 -9.29 1.69
CA ALA A 188 6.06 -9.84 1.31
C ALA A 188 6.14 -11.32 1.69
N SER A 189 6.96 -12.07 0.96
CA SER A 189 7.02 -13.53 1.07
C SER A 189 7.76 -13.96 2.33
N LEU A 190 7.07 -14.55 3.30
CA LEU A 190 7.71 -15.16 4.47
C LEU A 190 8.81 -16.18 4.08
N GLN A 191 8.61 -16.92 2.99
CA GLN A 191 9.64 -17.84 2.49
C GLN A 191 10.88 -17.09 1.99
N ALA A 192 10.70 -15.94 1.32
CA ALA A 192 11.82 -15.10 0.91
C ALA A 192 12.56 -14.54 2.13
N LEU A 193 11.83 -14.06 3.15
CA LEU A 193 12.43 -13.62 4.41
C LEU A 193 13.30 -14.70 5.05
N LEU A 194 12.77 -15.92 5.20
CA LEU A 194 13.51 -17.02 5.82
C LEU A 194 14.70 -17.48 4.98
N SER A 195 14.58 -17.46 3.65
CA SER A 195 15.71 -17.78 2.75
C SER A 195 16.82 -16.74 2.86
N VAL A 196 16.48 -15.45 2.76
CA VAL A 196 17.44 -14.35 2.88
C VAL A 196 18.06 -14.31 4.28
N ALA A 197 17.27 -14.54 5.33
CA ALA A 197 17.76 -14.62 6.70
C ALA A 197 18.84 -15.68 6.88
N ARG A 198 18.70 -16.84 6.23
CA ARG A 198 19.71 -17.91 6.27
C ARG A 198 21.03 -17.47 5.63
N GLU A 199 20.96 -16.94 4.42
CA GLU A 199 22.15 -16.47 3.69
C GLU A 199 22.82 -15.32 4.43
N TRP A 200 22.03 -14.36 4.91
CA TRP A 200 22.51 -13.20 5.66
C TRP A 200 23.18 -13.62 6.98
N LEU A 201 22.63 -14.60 7.70
CA LEU A 201 23.24 -15.12 8.93
C LEU A 201 24.60 -15.79 8.67
N ASP A 202 24.72 -16.55 7.58
CA ASP A 202 25.99 -17.15 7.15
C ASP A 202 27.02 -16.09 6.76
N GLU A 203 26.62 -14.94 6.25
CA GLU A 203 27.57 -13.86 5.98
C GLU A 203 28.03 -13.11 7.23
N LYS A 204 27.13 -12.86 8.20
CA LYS A 204 27.48 -12.07 9.40
C LYS A 204 28.29 -12.85 10.43
N LYS A 205 28.00 -14.14 10.60
CA LYS A 205 28.64 -15.05 11.59
C LYS A 205 28.84 -14.43 12.99
N SER A 206 27.84 -13.71 13.50
CA SER A 206 27.89 -13.05 14.82
C SER A 206 26.76 -13.53 15.74
N ILE A 207 26.95 -13.38 17.06
CA ILE A 207 25.95 -13.78 18.06
C ILE A 207 24.70 -12.90 18.00
N GLU A 208 24.86 -11.62 17.67
CA GLU A 208 23.76 -10.65 17.52
C GLU A 208 22.91 -10.99 16.30
N ALA A 209 23.55 -11.35 15.18
CA ALA A 209 22.86 -11.81 13.98
C ALA A 209 22.09 -13.11 14.26
N LEU A 210 22.71 -14.07 14.95
CA LEU A 210 22.05 -15.32 15.37
C LEU A 210 20.83 -15.02 16.24
N ASN A 211 20.96 -14.12 17.22
CA ASN A 211 19.86 -13.73 18.11
C ASN A 211 18.70 -13.05 17.36
N LEU A 212 19.00 -12.21 16.36
CA LEU A 212 17.98 -11.57 15.53
C LEU A 212 17.19 -12.62 14.72
N ILE A 213 17.89 -13.52 14.03
CA ILE A 213 17.23 -14.56 13.22
C ILE A 213 16.45 -15.55 14.10
N ALA A 214 17.00 -15.89 15.27
CA ALA A 214 16.32 -16.69 16.28
C ALA A 214 14.98 -16.07 16.70
N GLN A 215 14.97 -14.75 16.98
CA GLN A 215 13.73 -14.02 17.29
C GLN A 215 12.76 -14.05 16.11
N ILE A 216 13.19 -13.77 14.88
CA ILE A 216 12.31 -13.84 13.69
C ILE A 216 11.66 -15.22 13.56
N ILE A 217 12.45 -16.29 13.71
CA ILE A 217 11.94 -17.68 13.65
C ILE A 217 10.96 -17.93 14.80
N ALA A 218 11.24 -17.46 16.01
CA ALA A 218 10.34 -17.59 17.15
C ALA A 218 8.97 -16.92 16.89
N VAL A 219 8.92 -15.85 16.12
CA VAL A 219 7.68 -15.12 15.77
C VAL A 219 6.91 -15.82 14.64
N VAL A 220 7.56 -16.23 13.55
CA VAL A 220 6.87 -16.70 12.32
C VAL A 220 7.35 -18.02 11.74
N GLY A 221 8.52 -18.52 12.15
CA GLY A 221 9.09 -19.76 11.63
C GLY A 221 8.31 -21.00 12.07
N LYS A 222 8.40 -22.08 11.31
CA LYS A 222 7.85 -23.41 11.63
C LYS A 222 8.93 -24.26 12.30
N ARG A 223 8.54 -25.42 12.88
CA ARG A 223 9.50 -26.36 13.52
C ARG A 223 10.68 -26.72 12.62
N LYS A 224 10.45 -26.89 11.30
CA LYS A 224 11.49 -27.21 10.32
C LYS A 224 12.48 -26.05 10.08
N ASP A 225 12.08 -24.82 10.36
CA ASP A 225 12.90 -23.63 10.10
C ASP A 225 13.99 -23.46 11.17
N ILE A 226 13.96 -24.25 12.25
CA ILE A 226 15.07 -24.35 13.22
C ILE A 226 16.39 -24.76 12.56
N GLU A 227 16.33 -25.45 11.43
CA GLU A 227 17.52 -25.87 10.66
C GLU A 227 18.31 -24.67 10.13
N ILE A 228 17.69 -23.47 10.00
CA ILE A 228 18.38 -22.23 9.65
C ILE A 228 19.44 -21.87 10.71
N LEU A 229 19.14 -22.13 11.99
CA LEU A 229 20.04 -21.81 13.11
C LEU A 229 21.10 -22.88 13.38
N LYS A 230 21.00 -24.04 12.72
CA LYS A 230 21.94 -25.18 12.89
C LYS A 230 23.06 -25.20 11.85
N PHE A 231 23.02 -24.28 10.88
CA PHE A 231 24.00 -24.22 9.81
C PHE A 231 25.30 -23.61 10.34
N ASP A 232 26.47 -24.19 10.04
CA ASP A 232 27.79 -23.74 10.53
C ASP A 232 27.96 -23.65 12.07
N ASN A 233 29.21 -23.50 12.51
CA ASN A 233 29.70 -23.60 13.91
C ASN A 233 29.09 -22.58 14.92
N TYR A 234 27.83 -22.14 14.79
CA TYR A 234 27.19 -21.21 15.73
C TYR A 234 27.10 -21.76 17.16
N GLY A 235 27.12 -23.09 17.34
CA GLY A 235 27.28 -23.72 18.66
C GLY A 235 28.65 -23.45 19.32
N GLN A 236 29.64 -22.98 18.54
CA GLN A 236 30.95 -22.53 19.04
C GLN A 236 30.97 -21.03 19.40
N LEU A 237 29.96 -20.26 18.98
CA LEU A 237 29.80 -18.89 19.47
C LEU A 237 29.38 -18.95 20.94
N GLU A 238 30.00 -18.12 21.76
CA GLU A 238 29.64 -18.00 23.18
C GLU A 238 28.15 -17.65 23.30
N GLY A 239 27.38 -18.49 24.02
CA GLY A 239 25.93 -18.35 24.15
C GLY A 239 25.09 -18.83 22.95
N GLY A 240 25.71 -19.20 21.83
CA GLY A 240 24.98 -19.60 20.60
C GLY A 240 24.11 -20.84 20.78
N ALA A 241 24.62 -21.87 21.46
CA ALA A 241 23.86 -23.09 21.75
C ALA A 241 22.60 -22.82 22.58
N GLN A 242 22.66 -21.88 23.53
CA GLN A 242 21.51 -21.49 24.36
C GLN A 242 20.42 -20.83 23.52
N ILE A 243 20.80 -19.90 22.63
CA ILE A 243 19.85 -19.23 21.72
C ILE A 243 19.09 -20.24 20.85
N VAL A 244 19.79 -21.25 20.33
CA VAL A 244 19.17 -22.28 19.49
C VAL A 244 18.18 -23.13 20.29
N GLU A 245 18.55 -23.59 21.48
CA GLU A 245 17.64 -24.40 22.31
C GLU A 245 16.44 -23.58 22.83
N ASP A 246 16.63 -22.31 23.20
CA ASP A 246 15.54 -21.42 23.60
C ASP A 246 14.54 -21.20 22.45
N THR A 247 15.05 -20.95 21.24
CA THR A 247 14.21 -20.78 20.05
C THR A 247 13.41 -22.05 19.73
N LYS A 248 14.07 -23.20 19.84
CA LYS A 248 13.43 -24.51 19.67
C LYS A 248 12.34 -24.73 20.71
N PHE A 249 12.58 -24.40 21.98
CA PHE A 249 11.56 -24.49 23.01
C PHE A 249 10.33 -23.63 22.67
N VAL A 250 10.53 -22.37 22.25
CA VAL A 250 9.44 -21.46 21.85
C VAL A 250 8.64 -22.02 20.68
N LEU A 251 9.29 -22.48 19.61
CA LEU A 251 8.63 -23.05 18.43
C LEU A 251 7.77 -24.28 18.78
N TYR A 252 8.30 -25.17 19.62
CA TYR A 252 7.61 -26.41 19.98
C TYR A 252 6.43 -26.13 20.90
N ARG A 253 6.54 -25.14 21.80
CA ARG A 253 5.43 -24.68 22.64
C ARG A 253 4.30 -24.06 21.82
N ARG A 254 4.61 -23.15 20.87
CA ARG A 254 3.61 -22.44 20.05
C ARG A 254 2.80 -23.38 19.14
N THR A 255 3.34 -24.54 18.83
CA THR A 255 2.71 -25.53 17.93
C THR A 255 1.87 -26.58 18.67
N LEU A 256 1.70 -26.45 19.99
CA LEU A 256 0.79 -27.27 20.81
C LEU A 256 -0.57 -26.59 21.07
N THR A 257 -0.67 -25.29 20.79
CA THR A 257 -1.87 -24.46 20.82
C THR A 257 -2.44 -24.29 19.43
#